data_AF-A0AAN9IUL6-F1
#
_entry.id   AF-A0AAN9IUL6-F1
#
_cell.length_a   1.000
_cell.length_b   1.000
_cell.length_c   1.000
_cell.angle_alpha   90.00
_cell.angle_beta   90.00
_cell.angle_gamma   90.00
#
_symmetry.space_group_name_H-M   'P 1'
#
loop_
_entity.id
_entity.type
_entity.pdbx_description
1 polymer ?
#
loop_
_entity_poly.entity_id
_entity_poly.type
_entity_poly.pdbx_seq_one_letter_code
_entity_poly.pdbx_strand_id
1 'polypeptide(L)'
;MAVAIDQHRGFKPFSRSQRCRLQSFGHLDPNIIEQLSQTRSSSTTFSHSFELALQADNIHRSFSTPCLPITTLSSGEDLTPHPPRIEVVRGSGASVYALVVEVAIAMASGAKPIPLPTGLGGAYVFVSPNGTNIAVAKPIDEEPLAINNPKGLGGQMLGQPGLKKSIRVGETGIRELAAYLLDHGGHAAVPPTALVKFSHAPFFANAGAPSLPVPKIASLQRFVGHGFDAGELGPSFYSVASVHQIGILDIRILNLDRHAGNMLVMKHDDIINNNSLVDGIIADLVPIDHGFCLPEWLDDPYFEWLHWPQASTPFSDSELDYISKLDPFQDAHVLRTEIPLLRESSVRVLIVCTILLKQAAAAGLCLADIGQMMTRKFSGGIELPSEMENLCFNVKASIPCVSNINNEEENDQQGGISLGDMNQGEWELFLDIFHELLHAAFEENKCKSRAKNNKKLEHHGC
;
A
#
# COMPACT_ATOMS: atom_id res chain seq x y z
N MET A 1 -51.35 29.47 5.38
CA MET A 1 -51.46 30.91 5.68
C MET A 1 -50.07 31.44 5.95
N ALA A 2 -49.69 32.55 5.31
CA ALA A 2 -48.43 33.24 5.60
C ALA A 2 -48.68 34.36 6.60
N VAL A 3 -47.72 34.63 7.48
CA VAL A 3 -47.60 35.87 8.24
C VAL A 3 -46.11 36.22 8.28
N ALA A 4 -45.80 37.50 8.07
CA ALA A 4 -44.45 38.06 8.07
C ALA A 4 -44.47 39.45 8.75
N ILE A 5 -43.29 40.08 8.91
CA ILE A 5 -43.07 41.46 9.39
C ILE A 5 -43.19 41.53 10.95
N ASP A 6 -42.35 42.23 11.75
CA ASP A 6 -41.52 43.42 11.47
C ASP A 6 -40.12 43.45 12.15
N GLN A 7 -39.35 44.44 11.70
CA GLN A 7 -37.94 44.74 11.86
C GLN A 7 -37.57 45.72 13.01
N HIS A 8 -36.27 45.68 13.36
CA HIS A 8 -35.40 46.79 13.80
C HIS A 8 -35.77 47.75 14.96
N ARG A 9 -35.10 47.54 16.12
CA ARG A 9 -34.17 48.50 16.83
C ARG A 9 -33.13 47.65 17.61
N GLY A 10 -31.91 48.06 17.96
CA GLY A 10 -31.07 49.23 17.64
C GLY A 10 -29.73 49.18 18.44
N PHE A 11 -28.59 49.62 17.87
CA PHE A 11 -27.25 49.50 18.49
C PHE A 11 -26.82 50.67 19.39
N LYS A 12 -25.98 50.40 20.42
CA LYS A 12 -24.75 51.17 20.76
C LYS A 12 -23.83 50.38 21.76
N PRO A 13 -22.53 50.73 21.92
CA PRO A 13 -21.48 49.77 22.34
C PRO A 13 -20.76 50.06 23.67
N PHE A 14 -19.98 49.07 24.13
CA PHE A 14 -18.88 49.16 25.11
C PHE A 14 -17.84 48.07 24.78
N SER A 15 -16.53 48.13 25.10
CA SER A 15 -15.58 49.23 25.29
C SER A 15 -14.15 48.63 25.17
N ARG A 16 -13.17 49.39 24.66
CA ARG A 16 -11.83 48.85 24.29
C ARG A 16 -10.75 49.24 25.30
N SER A 17 -10.10 48.26 25.93
CA SER A 17 -8.88 48.36 26.77
C SER A 17 -8.47 46.93 27.18
N GLN A 18 -7.21 46.47 27.21
CA GLN A 18 -5.90 47.12 27.06
C GLN A 18 -4.88 46.13 26.44
N ARG A 19 -3.79 46.62 25.84
CA ARG A 19 -2.61 45.80 25.50
C ARG A 19 -1.80 45.49 26.76
N CYS A 20 -1.21 44.30 26.84
CA CYS A 20 0.07 44.12 27.50
C CYS A 20 1.01 43.30 26.60
N ARG A 21 2.24 43.76 26.42
CA ARG A 21 3.34 43.01 25.79
C ARG A 21 4.18 42.44 26.94
N LEU A 22 4.57 41.17 26.86
CA LEU A 22 5.81 40.68 27.47
C LEU A 22 6.29 39.45 26.68
N GLN A 23 7.56 39.45 26.29
CA GLN A 23 8.29 38.25 25.91
C GLN A 23 8.88 37.64 27.19
N SER A 24 8.91 36.32 27.30
CA SER A 24 9.78 35.63 28.25
C SER A 24 10.18 34.26 27.70
N PHE A 25 11.47 34.06 27.53
CA PHE A 25 12.05 32.73 27.37
C PHE A 25 11.95 31.95 28.69
N GLY A 26 11.75 30.64 28.59
CA GLY A 26 12.04 29.65 29.64
C GLY A 26 12.64 28.43 28.94
N HIS A 27 13.97 28.39 28.80
CA HIS A 27 14.85 27.59 29.66
C HIS A 27 14.48 26.10 29.70
N LEU A 28 15.25 25.31 28.94
CA LEU A 28 15.35 23.86 29.13
C LEU A 28 15.99 23.58 30.50
N ASP A 29 15.48 22.56 31.18
CA ASP A 29 16.05 22.03 32.43
C ASP A 29 16.96 20.83 32.13
N PRO A 30 18.30 20.96 32.26
CA PRO A 30 19.24 19.92 31.89
C PRO A 30 19.47 18.92 33.03
N ASN A 31 18.45 18.16 33.41
CA ASN A 31 18.56 17.12 34.45
C ASN A 31 17.75 15.83 34.20
N ILE A 32 17.23 15.61 32.99
CA ILE A 32 16.55 14.35 32.59
C ILE A 32 17.45 13.49 31.66
N ILE A 33 18.77 13.55 31.84
CA ILE A 33 19.74 12.68 31.15
C ILE A 33 20.85 12.20 32.11
N GLU A 34 20.49 11.72 33.32
CA GLU A 34 21.48 11.03 34.18
C GLU A 34 20.94 9.91 35.11
N GLN A 35 19.81 9.28 34.78
CA GLN A 35 19.31 8.11 35.55
C GLN A 35 18.86 6.88 34.72
N LEU A 36 19.06 6.87 33.40
CA LEU A 36 18.74 5.71 32.54
C LEU A 36 19.98 5.01 31.95
N SER A 37 21.19 5.46 32.29
CA SER A 37 22.47 4.91 31.78
C SER A 37 23.04 3.74 32.60
N GLN A 38 22.32 3.25 33.61
CA GLN A 38 22.78 2.15 34.48
C GLN A 38 21.76 1.00 34.60
N THR A 39 21.59 0.21 33.52
CA THR A 39 21.77 -1.26 33.56
C THR A 39 21.56 -1.93 32.19
N ARG A 40 22.54 -2.77 31.79
CA ARG A 40 22.46 -3.84 30.77
C ARG A 40 22.02 -3.50 29.34
N SER A 41 23.00 -3.05 28.56
CA SER A 41 23.36 -3.58 27.23
C SER A 41 22.46 -4.66 26.58
N SER A 42 21.65 -4.29 25.57
CA SER A 42 21.86 -4.69 24.15
C SER A 42 20.67 -4.31 23.23
N SER A 43 20.98 -3.61 22.13
CA SER A 43 20.18 -3.38 20.91
C SER A 43 18.64 -3.26 20.99
N THR A 44 18.12 -2.03 21.09
CA THR A 44 16.68 -1.70 20.87
C THR A 44 16.45 -0.46 19.99
N THR A 45 17.50 0.08 19.36
CA THR A 45 17.51 1.42 18.76
C THR A 45 16.51 1.62 17.62
N PHE A 46 16.25 0.59 16.80
CA PHE A 46 15.41 0.75 15.60
C PHE A 46 13.92 0.85 15.91
N SER A 47 13.36 -0.06 16.74
CA SER A 47 11.93 -0.01 17.11
C SER A 47 11.57 1.30 17.82
N HIS A 48 12.46 1.79 18.69
CA HIS A 48 12.28 3.08 19.34
C HIS A 48 12.41 4.26 18.36
N SER A 49 13.25 4.15 17.32
CA SER A 49 13.34 5.19 16.26
C SER A 49 12.10 5.20 15.36
N PHE A 50 11.53 4.04 15.06
CA PHE A 50 10.29 3.91 14.28
C PHE A 50 9.07 4.46 15.05
N GLU A 51 8.94 4.15 16.34
CA GLU A 51 7.91 4.77 17.19
C GLU A 51 8.11 6.29 17.36
N LEU A 52 9.36 6.76 17.52
CA LEU A 52 9.64 8.20 17.59
C LEU A 52 9.34 8.95 16.29
N ALA A 53 9.68 8.37 15.13
CA ALA A 53 9.35 8.95 13.82
C ALA A 53 7.83 9.08 13.63
N LEU A 54 7.05 8.13 14.14
CA LEU A 54 5.57 8.21 14.14
C LEU A 54 5.00 9.16 15.20
N GLN A 55 5.73 9.49 16.27
CA GLN A 55 5.31 10.43 17.32
C GLN A 55 5.69 11.89 17.07
N ALA A 56 6.65 12.17 16.17
CA ALA A 56 7.19 13.52 15.97
C ALA A 56 6.18 14.52 15.36
N ASP A 57 5.18 14.05 14.59
CA ASP A 57 4.22 14.88 13.84
C ASP A 57 3.02 15.41 14.68
N ASN A 58 3.22 15.69 15.97
CA ASN A 58 2.16 16.18 16.85
C ASN A 58 1.88 17.68 16.69
N ILE A 59 1.32 18.08 15.54
CA ILE A 59 0.79 19.43 15.32
C ILE A 59 -0.54 19.61 16.06
N HIS A 60 -0.49 20.42 17.13
CA HIS A 60 -1.56 21.17 17.78
C HIS A 60 -3.03 20.79 17.45
N ARG A 61 -3.60 19.79 18.13
CA ARG A 61 -5.05 19.52 18.08
C ARG A 61 -5.83 20.47 19.00
N SER A 62 -6.82 21.15 18.44
CA SER A 62 -7.78 21.98 19.19
C SER A 62 -8.80 21.10 19.91
N PHE A 63 -8.88 21.21 21.25
CA PHE A 63 -9.89 20.49 22.03
C PHE A 63 -11.25 21.18 21.97
N SER A 64 -12.28 20.43 21.59
CA SER A 64 -13.69 20.83 21.68
C SER A 64 -14.55 19.58 21.83
N THR A 65 -14.66 19.10 23.07
CA THR A 65 -15.41 17.89 23.43
C THR A 65 -16.54 18.26 24.38
N PRO A 66 -17.80 17.85 24.12
CA PRO A 66 -18.85 17.91 25.14
C PRO A 66 -18.61 16.83 26.21
N CYS A 67 -18.99 17.13 27.44
CA CYS A 67 -18.50 16.44 28.63
C CYS A 67 -19.10 15.04 28.85
N LEU A 68 -18.25 14.10 29.26
CA LEU A 68 -18.61 12.92 30.05
C LEU A 68 -17.72 12.89 31.31
N PRO A 69 -18.18 12.30 32.44
CA PRO A 69 -17.66 12.65 33.76
C PRO A 69 -16.25 12.15 34.03
N ILE A 70 -15.44 13.02 34.63
CA ILE A 70 -14.11 12.71 35.16
C ILE A 70 -14.26 11.94 36.47
N THR A 71 -13.87 10.67 36.50
CA THR A 71 -13.65 9.97 37.77
C THR A 71 -12.35 10.49 38.40
N THR A 72 -12.45 10.97 39.63
CA THR A 72 -11.37 11.62 40.37
C THR A 72 -10.19 10.69 40.65
N LEU A 73 -8.97 11.20 40.42
CA LEU A 73 -7.72 10.62 40.94
C LEU A 73 -7.86 10.30 42.44
N SER A 74 -7.82 9.03 42.78
CA SER A 74 -7.65 8.53 44.15
C SER A 74 -6.48 7.55 44.11
N SER A 75 -5.49 7.79 44.97
CA SER A 75 -4.25 7.02 45.01
C SER A 75 -4.49 5.59 45.50
N GLY A 76 -4.27 4.61 44.62
CA GLY A 76 -4.12 3.20 44.97
C GLY A 76 -5.18 2.25 44.41
N GLU A 77 -5.11 1.94 43.10
CA GLU A 77 -5.75 0.74 42.52
C GLU A 77 -5.15 0.34 41.15
N ASP A 78 -3.82 0.13 41.08
CA ASP A 78 -3.11 -0.35 39.87
C ASP A 78 -3.36 -1.85 39.59
N LEU A 79 -4.62 -2.25 39.34
CA LEU A 79 -4.99 -3.61 38.90
C LEU A 79 -6.12 -3.65 37.86
N THR A 80 -6.54 -2.53 37.26
CA THR A 80 -7.45 -2.58 36.11
C THR A 80 -6.68 -2.90 34.83
N PRO A 81 -6.94 -4.01 34.11
CA PRO A 81 -6.36 -4.21 32.78
C PRO A 81 -6.87 -3.09 31.86
N HIS A 82 -5.94 -2.34 31.27
CA HIS A 82 -6.30 -1.30 30.31
C HIS A 82 -7.14 -1.91 29.17
N PRO A 83 -8.29 -1.30 28.81
CA PRO A 83 -9.16 -1.87 27.79
C PRO A 83 -8.44 -1.93 26.43
N PRO A 84 -8.74 -2.94 25.59
CA PRO A 84 -8.17 -3.04 24.25
C PRO A 84 -8.56 -1.82 23.41
N ARG A 85 -7.59 -1.25 22.70
CA ARG A 85 -7.74 -0.03 21.89
C ARG A 85 -7.17 -0.21 20.50
N ILE A 86 -7.75 0.53 19.56
CA ILE A 86 -7.26 0.66 18.18
C ILE A 86 -7.25 2.15 17.81
N GLU A 87 -6.15 2.61 17.22
CA GLU A 87 -5.93 4.00 16.84
C GLU A 87 -5.45 4.08 15.39
N VAL A 88 -5.96 5.03 14.60
CA VAL A 88 -5.48 5.26 13.23
C VAL A 88 -4.11 5.93 13.28
N VAL A 89 -3.12 5.30 12.67
CA VAL A 89 -1.75 5.83 12.52
C VAL A 89 -1.61 6.56 11.19
N ARG A 90 -2.11 5.97 10.10
CA ARG A 90 -2.22 6.55 8.75
C ARG A 90 -3.43 5.96 8.00
N GLY A 91 -3.90 6.66 6.98
CA GLY A 91 -5.13 6.34 6.25
C GLY A 91 -6.29 7.27 6.62
N SER A 92 -7.10 7.61 5.62
CA SER A 92 -8.14 8.63 5.69
C SER A 92 -9.39 8.23 4.91
N GLY A 93 -10.46 9.02 5.02
CA GLY A 93 -11.75 8.76 4.36
C GLY A 93 -12.77 8.03 5.23
N ALA A 94 -14.05 8.22 4.92
CA ALA A 94 -15.17 7.74 5.75
C ALA A 94 -15.23 6.21 5.86
N SER A 95 -14.88 5.49 4.79
CA SER A 95 -14.77 4.02 4.73
C SER A 95 -13.74 3.46 5.71
N VAL A 96 -12.57 4.10 5.79
CA VAL A 96 -11.48 3.76 6.72
C VAL A 96 -11.88 4.03 8.16
N TYR A 97 -12.46 5.19 8.46
CA TYR A 97 -12.93 5.48 9.81
C TYR A 97 -14.05 4.53 10.26
N ALA A 98 -15.00 4.18 9.37
CA ALA A 98 -16.05 3.20 9.65
C ALA A 98 -15.45 1.82 9.99
N LEU A 99 -14.52 1.32 9.17
CA LEU A 99 -13.79 0.07 9.39
C LEU A 99 -13.13 0.03 10.78
N VAL A 100 -12.40 1.09 11.15
CA VAL A 100 -11.69 1.16 12.43
C VAL A 100 -12.66 1.25 13.61
N VAL A 101 -13.77 1.97 13.47
CA VAL A 101 -14.83 2.05 14.49
C VAL A 101 -15.53 0.70 14.68
N GLU A 102 -15.83 -0.05 13.62
CA GLU A 102 -16.41 -1.39 13.71
C GLU A 102 -15.48 -2.36 14.45
N VAL A 103 -14.18 -2.35 14.14
CA VAL A 103 -13.17 -3.16 14.84
C VAL A 103 -13.05 -2.73 16.31
N ALA A 104 -13.08 -1.42 16.61
CA ALA A 104 -13.09 -0.92 17.98
C ALA A 104 -14.30 -1.40 18.78
N ILE A 105 -15.50 -1.40 18.18
CA ILE A 105 -16.74 -1.90 18.79
C ILE A 105 -16.64 -3.42 19.04
N ALA A 106 -16.11 -4.19 18.09
CA ALA A 106 -15.90 -5.62 18.25
C ALA A 106 -14.92 -5.92 19.41
N MET A 107 -13.78 -5.23 19.46
CA MET A 107 -12.79 -5.35 20.54
C MET A 107 -13.37 -4.96 21.91
N ALA A 108 -14.12 -3.86 21.99
CA ALA A 108 -14.81 -3.44 23.21
C ALA A 108 -15.90 -4.44 23.66
N SER A 109 -16.47 -5.19 22.72
CA SER A 109 -17.41 -6.29 22.99
C SER A 109 -16.71 -7.61 23.36
N GLY A 110 -15.38 -7.62 23.50
CA GLY A 110 -14.59 -8.79 23.88
C GLY A 110 -14.15 -9.69 22.72
N ALA A 111 -14.39 -9.30 21.46
CA ALA A 111 -13.88 -10.04 20.30
C ALA A 111 -12.34 -10.02 20.28
N LYS A 112 -11.75 -11.17 19.96
CA LYS A 112 -10.30 -11.34 19.83
C LYS A 112 -9.93 -11.54 18.36
N PRO A 113 -8.75 -11.08 17.90
CA PRO A 113 -8.26 -11.39 16.56
C PRO A 113 -8.12 -12.91 16.38
N ILE A 114 -8.72 -13.46 15.33
CA ILE A 114 -8.67 -14.90 15.01
C ILE A 114 -7.53 -15.12 13.99
N PRO A 115 -6.48 -15.89 14.30
CA PRO A 115 -5.37 -16.10 13.37
C PRO A 115 -5.81 -16.91 12.15
N LEU A 116 -5.39 -16.49 10.96
CA LEU A 116 -5.55 -17.25 9.74
C LEU A 116 -4.54 -18.42 9.70
N PRO A 117 -4.95 -19.63 9.29
CA PRO A 117 -4.09 -20.81 9.32
C PRO A 117 -3.02 -20.77 8.22
N THR A 118 -3.37 -20.27 7.03
CA THR A 118 -2.51 -20.14 5.86
C THR A 118 -1.63 -18.88 5.91
N GLY A 119 -0.77 -18.70 4.91
CA GLY A 119 0.13 -17.55 4.78
C GLY A 119 1.47 -17.71 5.52
N LEU A 120 2.44 -16.86 5.16
CA LEU A 120 3.83 -16.90 5.65
C LEU A 120 4.09 -16.03 6.90
N GLY A 121 3.11 -15.23 7.32
CA GLY A 121 3.19 -14.31 8.47
C GLY A 121 1.96 -14.32 9.35
N GLY A 122 1.91 -13.40 10.31
CA GLY A 122 0.74 -13.16 11.16
C GLY A 122 -0.34 -12.39 10.42
N ALA A 123 -1.48 -13.03 10.19
CA ALA A 123 -2.68 -12.41 9.64
C ALA A 123 -3.90 -12.83 10.48
N TYR A 124 -4.78 -11.88 10.79
CA TYR A 124 -5.85 -12.07 11.77
C TYR A 124 -7.18 -11.50 11.30
N VAL A 125 -8.26 -12.26 11.44
CA VAL A 125 -9.62 -11.78 11.16
C VAL A 125 -10.24 -11.21 12.44
N PHE A 126 -10.79 -10.00 12.35
CA PHE A 126 -11.71 -9.46 13.34
C PHE A 126 -13.15 -9.77 12.92
N VAL A 127 -13.94 -10.28 13.86
CA VAL A 127 -15.34 -10.69 13.64
C VAL A 127 -16.25 -9.85 14.52
N SER A 128 -17.36 -9.39 13.97
CA SER A 128 -18.41 -8.68 14.70
C SER A 128 -19.11 -9.57 15.72
N PRO A 129 -19.81 -9.00 16.73
CA PRO A 129 -20.65 -9.77 17.64
C PRO A 129 -21.73 -10.63 16.95
N ASN A 130 -22.08 -10.31 15.70
CA ASN A 130 -23.06 -11.02 14.89
C ASN A 130 -22.45 -12.18 14.06
N GLY A 131 -21.14 -12.43 14.17
CA GLY A 131 -20.44 -13.48 13.42
C GLY A 131 -19.97 -13.08 12.01
N THR A 132 -20.22 -11.84 11.57
CA THR A 132 -19.73 -11.33 10.29
C THR A 132 -18.27 -10.87 10.39
N ASN A 133 -17.40 -11.34 9.49
CA ASN A 133 -16.01 -10.87 9.37
C ASN A 133 -15.97 -9.37 9.00
N ILE A 134 -15.20 -8.59 9.75
CA ILE A 134 -15.06 -7.12 9.58
C ILE A 134 -13.79 -6.78 8.79
N ALA A 135 -12.66 -7.34 9.21
CA ALA A 135 -11.34 -6.88 8.79
C ALA A 135 -10.29 -7.99 8.85
N VAL A 136 -9.24 -7.87 8.04
CA VAL A 136 -7.97 -8.59 8.20
C VAL A 136 -6.92 -7.62 8.72
N ALA A 137 -6.21 -7.99 9.78
CA ALA A 137 -5.08 -7.25 10.34
C ALA A 137 -3.78 -8.04 10.16
N LYS A 138 -2.71 -7.38 9.70
CA LYS A 138 -1.36 -7.95 9.53
C LYS A 138 -0.34 -7.15 10.36
N PRO A 139 0.09 -7.61 11.55
CA PRO A 139 1.08 -6.89 12.37
C PRO A 139 2.46 -6.88 11.73
N ILE A 140 3.12 -5.71 11.70
CA ILE A 140 4.41 -5.52 11.01
C ILE A 140 5.55 -6.33 11.64
N ASP A 141 5.44 -6.66 12.93
CA ASP A 141 6.41 -7.47 13.66
C ASP A 141 6.21 -8.99 13.48
N GLU A 142 5.14 -9.38 12.78
CA GLU A 142 4.76 -10.76 12.49
C GLU A 142 4.83 -11.12 11.00
N GLU A 143 5.28 -10.19 10.15
CA GLU A 143 5.54 -10.41 8.72
C GLU A 143 6.48 -11.62 8.46
N PRO A 144 6.53 -12.16 7.24
CA PRO A 144 7.57 -13.12 6.87
C PRO A 144 8.97 -12.58 7.22
N LEU A 145 9.79 -13.41 7.86
CA LEU A 145 11.13 -13.10 8.37
C LEU A 145 11.17 -12.18 9.62
N ALA A 146 10.06 -11.57 10.03
CA ALA A 146 10.02 -10.68 11.19
C ALA A 146 10.25 -11.38 12.54
N ILE A 147 10.65 -10.61 13.55
CA ILE A 147 11.09 -11.12 14.86
C ILE A 147 10.02 -11.93 15.62
N ASN A 148 8.74 -11.60 15.46
CA ASN A 148 7.62 -12.27 16.13
C ASN A 148 6.77 -13.12 15.16
N ASN A 149 7.30 -13.50 13.99
CA ASN A 149 6.60 -14.32 13.00
C ASN A 149 6.01 -15.61 13.63
N PRO A 150 4.68 -15.81 13.62
CA PRO A 150 4.03 -16.95 14.29
C PRO A 150 4.08 -18.26 13.49
N LYS A 151 4.66 -18.25 12.27
CA LYS A 151 4.75 -19.40 11.35
C LYS A 151 6.10 -20.11 11.40
N GLY A 152 7.01 -19.68 12.29
CA GLY A 152 8.37 -20.24 12.41
C GLY A 152 9.35 -19.75 11.35
N LEU A 153 8.94 -18.78 10.51
CA LEU A 153 9.78 -18.12 9.50
C LEU A 153 10.23 -16.75 10.02
N GLY A 154 10.77 -16.67 11.23
CA GLY A 154 11.15 -15.42 11.88
C GLY A 154 12.64 -15.26 12.16
N GLY A 155 13.01 -14.14 12.76
CA GLY A 155 14.34 -13.92 13.35
C GLY A 155 15.18 -12.78 12.74
N GLN A 156 14.68 -12.08 11.71
CA GLN A 156 15.31 -10.86 11.21
C GLN A 156 14.78 -9.62 11.94
N MET A 157 15.61 -8.57 11.95
CA MET A 157 15.21 -7.24 12.43
C MET A 157 14.41 -6.51 11.36
N LEU A 158 13.51 -5.61 11.79
CA LEU A 158 12.80 -4.71 10.88
C LEU A 158 13.82 -3.86 10.09
N GLY A 159 13.54 -3.58 8.82
CA GLY A 159 14.43 -2.87 7.91
C GLY A 159 15.56 -3.72 7.30
N GLN A 160 15.59 -5.04 7.53
CA GLN A 160 16.43 -5.99 6.77
C GLN A 160 15.74 -6.43 5.46
N PRO A 161 16.48 -6.96 4.45
CA PRO A 161 15.89 -7.46 3.21
C PRO A 161 14.86 -8.57 3.45
N GLY A 162 13.65 -8.38 2.93
CA GLY A 162 12.54 -9.33 3.10
C GLY A 162 12.55 -10.48 2.10
N LEU A 163 11.40 -11.16 1.98
CA LEU A 163 11.22 -12.30 1.07
C LEU A 163 11.44 -11.92 -0.40
N LYS A 164 10.91 -10.76 -0.81
CA LYS A 164 11.34 -10.05 -2.03
C LYS A 164 12.47 -9.10 -1.60
N LYS A 165 13.68 -9.24 -2.15
CA LYS A 165 14.87 -8.50 -1.69
C LYS A 165 14.69 -6.97 -1.73
N SER A 166 13.90 -6.50 -2.69
CA SER A 166 13.53 -5.11 -2.95
C SER A 166 12.52 -4.51 -1.96
N ILE A 167 12.06 -5.28 -0.98
CA ILE A 167 11.07 -4.89 0.04
C ILE A 167 11.57 -5.36 1.41
N ARG A 168 11.56 -4.50 2.42
CA ARG A 168 12.15 -4.83 3.73
C ARG A 168 11.13 -5.33 4.73
N VAL A 169 11.61 -6.15 5.66
CA VAL A 169 10.83 -6.69 6.77
C VAL A 169 10.26 -5.54 7.61
N GLY A 170 8.95 -5.52 7.83
CA GLY A 170 8.20 -4.48 8.52
C GLY A 170 7.58 -3.41 7.61
N GLU A 171 7.75 -3.50 6.28
CA GLU A 171 7.24 -2.51 5.32
C GLU A 171 6.01 -2.97 4.53
N THR A 172 5.53 -4.22 4.65
CA THR A 172 4.36 -4.67 3.87
C THR A 172 3.10 -3.91 4.25
N GLY A 173 2.95 -3.59 5.54
CA GLY A 173 1.77 -2.87 6.04
C GLY A 173 1.60 -1.45 5.50
N ILE A 174 2.69 -0.76 5.15
CA ILE A 174 2.62 0.57 4.51
C ILE A 174 2.33 0.47 3.00
N ARG A 175 2.69 -0.65 2.35
CA ARG A 175 2.46 -0.92 0.92
C ARG A 175 1.00 -1.28 0.65
N GLU A 176 0.38 -2.02 1.57
CA GLU A 176 -1.08 -2.23 1.61
C GLU A 176 -1.87 -0.92 1.67
N LEU A 177 -1.44 0.05 2.50
CA LEU A 177 -2.04 1.38 2.54
C LEU A 177 -1.78 2.16 1.24
N ALA A 178 -0.56 2.09 0.69
CA ALA A 178 -0.21 2.76 -0.56
C ALA A 178 -1.12 2.31 -1.72
N ALA A 179 -1.37 1.01 -1.88
CA ALA A 179 -2.25 0.48 -2.90
C ALA A 179 -3.69 1.03 -2.78
N TYR A 180 -4.24 1.13 -1.56
CA TYR A 180 -5.56 1.73 -1.34
C TYR A 180 -5.60 3.24 -1.63
N LEU A 181 -4.55 3.99 -1.27
CA LEU A 181 -4.47 5.42 -1.56
C LEU A 181 -4.34 5.71 -3.07
N LEU A 182 -3.67 4.82 -3.82
CA LEU A 182 -3.47 4.93 -5.26
C LEU A 182 -4.67 4.42 -6.07
N ASP A 183 -5.64 3.73 -5.47
CA ASP A 183 -6.84 3.24 -6.16
C ASP A 183 -7.89 4.35 -6.32
N HIS A 184 -7.70 5.21 -7.33
CA HIS A 184 -8.48 6.44 -7.50
C HIS A 184 -9.96 6.14 -7.76
N GLY A 185 -10.80 6.55 -6.82
CA GLY A 185 -12.25 6.29 -6.89
C GLY A 185 -12.64 4.83 -6.66
N GLY A 186 -11.71 3.97 -6.23
CA GLY A 186 -11.95 2.53 -6.10
C GLY A 186 -12.02 1.79 -7.44
N HIS A 187 -11.29 2.26 -8.46
CA HIS A 187 -11.29 1.71 -9.81
C HIS A 187 -10.89 0.23 -9.86
N ALA A 188 -9.88 -0.16 -9.09
CA ALA A 188 -9.43 -1.55 -8.89
C ALA A 188 -10.17 -2.27 -7.76
N ALA A 189 -11.11 -1.60 -7.07
CA ALA A 189 -11.84 -2.11 -5.91
C ALA A 189 -10.96 -2.56 -4.73
N VAL A 190 -9.80 -1.93 -4.51
CA VAL A 190 -8.95 -2.22 -3.34
C VAL A 190 -9.75 -1.96 -2.05
N PRO A 191 -9.89 -2.93 -1.14
CA PRO A 191 -10.71 -2.75 0.04
C PRO A 191 -10.15 -1.65 0.96
N PRO A 192 -11.00 -0.88 1.67
CA PRO A 192 -10.57 0.15 2.60
C PRO A 192 -9.46 -0.33 3.53
N THR A 193 -8.30 0.33 3.46
CA THR A 193 -7.07 -0.08 4.15
C THR A 193 -6.49 1.08 4.96
N ALA A 194 -6.01 0.78 6.16
CA ALA A 194 -5.40 1.74 7.08
C ALA A 194 -4.17 1.15 7.76
N LEU A 195 -3.27 2.01 8.23
CA LEU A 195 -2.24 1.64 9.20
C LEU A 195 -2.76 1.99 10.60
N VAL A 196 -2.81 1.00 11.49
CA VAL A 196 -3.40 1.15 12.84
C VAL A 196 -2.43 0.71 13.94
N LYS A 197 -2.61 1.28 15.14
CA LYS A 197 -1.95 0.86 16.37
C LYS A 197 -2.96 0.17 17.26
N PHE A 198 -2.71 -1.11 17.54
CA PHE A 198 -3.43 -1.87 18.54
C PHE A 198 -2.71 -1.79 19.89
N SER A 199 -3.43 -1.47 20.97
CA SER A 199 -2.91 -1.48 22.34
C SER A 199 -3.74 -2.43 23.20
N HIS A 200 -3.09 -3.24 24.04
CA HIS A 200 -3.72 -4.23 24.92
C HIS A 200 -4.59 -5.29 24.20
N ALA A 201 -4.36 -5.49 22.89
CA ALA A 201 -5.05 -6.48 22.07
C ALA A 201 -4.32 -7.85 22.12
N PRO A 202 -5.04 -8.98 22.26
CA PRO A 202 -4.44 -10.30 22.37
C PRO A 202 -4.14 -10.91 20.99
N PHE A 203 -3.09 -10.40 20.33
CA PHE A 203 -2.45 -11.07 19.19
C PHE A 203 -1.64 -12.30 19.63
N PHE A 204 -1.05 -13.04 18.69
CA PHE A 204 -0.16 -14.16 19.04
C PHE A 204 1.02 -13.66 19.86
N ALA A 205 1.09 -14.09 21.11
CA ALA A 205 2.22 -13.85 21.99
C ALA A 205 3.09 -15.10 22.00
N ASN A 206 4.38 -14.94 21.68
CA ASN A 206 5.37 -15.99 21.91
C ASN A 206 5.31 -16.43 23.39
N ALA A 207 5.12 -17.72 23.65
CA ALA A 207 4.68 -18.28 24.93
C ALA A 207 5.78 -18.30 26.03
N GLY A 208 6.56 -17.22 26.17
CA GLY A 208 7.77 -17.16 26.99
C GLY A 208 7.73 -16.24 28.21
N ALA A 209 6.82 -15.26 28.29
CA ALA A 209 6.76 -14.34 29.45
C ALA A 209 5.38 -13.70 29.66
N PRO A 210 4.95 -13.45 30.91
CA PRO A 210 3.78 -12.64 31.23
C PRO A 210 4.09 -11.14 31.15
N SER A 211 4.43 -10.65 29.95
CA SER A 211 4.52 -9.21 29.70
C SER A 211 3.16 -8.62 29.35
N LEU A 212 2.96 -7.33 29.65
CA LEU A 212 1.83 -6.57 29.12
C LEU A 212 1.85 -6.63 27.58
N PRO A 213 0.70 -6.73 26.89
CA PRO A 213 0.67 -6.77 25.43
C PRO A 213 1.29 -5.48 24.87
N VAL A 214 2.47 -5.62 24.26
CA VAL A 214 3.18 -4.52 23.59
C VAL A 214 2.29 -4.01 22.45
N PRO A 215 2.16 -2.69 22.26
CA PRO A 215 1.38 -2.16 21.15
C PRO A 215 1.90 -2.66 19.80
N LYS A 216 0.98 -3.06 18.92
CA LYS A 216 1.29 -3.57 17.58
C LYS A 216 0.83 -2.60 16.51
N ILE A 217 1.75 -2.23 15.62
CA ILE A 217 1.41 -1.56 14.36
C ILE A 217 1.03 -2.62 13.35
N ALA A 218 -0.06 -2.42 12.62
CA ALA A 218 -0.56 -3.37 11.63
C ALA A 218 -1.21 -2.63 10.46
N SER A 219 -1.17 -3.22 9.26
CA SER A 219 -2.20 -2.89 8.26
C SER A 219 -3.53 -3.50 8.70
N LEU A 220 -4.61 -2.77 8.44
CA LEU A 220 -5.99 -3.19 8.65
C LEU A 220 -6.77 -2.96 7.37
N GLN A 221 -7.18 -4.05 6.73
CA GLN A 221 -7.93 -4.04 5.48
C GLN A 221 -9.35 -4.57 5.72
N ARG A 222 -10.36 -3.95 5.10
CA ARG A 222 -11.75 -4.41 5.12
C ARG A 222 -11.81 -5.85 4.60
N PHE A 223 -12.44 -6.75 5.36
CA PHE A 223 -12.72 -8.10 4.88
C PHE A 223 -13.79 -8.05 3.79
N VAL A 224 -13.57 -8.77 2.69
CA VAL A 224 -14.50 -8.87 1.57
C VAL A 224 -15.08 -10.28 1.50
N GLY A 225 -16.41 -10.37 1.44
CA GLY A 225 -17.14 -11.64 1.36
C GLY A 225 -16.96 -12.29 -0.02
N HIS A 226 -16.18 -13.36 -0.06
CA HIS A 226 -15.90 -14.15 -1.27
C HIS A 226 -16.30 -15.60 -1.06
N GLY A 227 -16.55 -16.31 -2.16
CA GLY A 227 -16.71 -17.78 -2.15
C GLY A 227 -15.42 -18.52 -2.49
N PHE A 228 -14.59 -17.90 -3.33
CA PHE A 228 -13.44 -18.49 -4.00
C PHE A 228 -12.35 -17.43 -4.23
N ASP A 229 -11.10 -17.85 -4.38
CA ASP A 229 -10.07 -17.05 -5.04
C ASP A 229 -9.99 -17.35 -6.54
N ALA A 230 -9.24 -16.53 -7.30
CA ALA A 230 -9.17 -16.64 -8.75
C ALA A 230 -8.39 -17.86 -9.27
N GLY A 231 -7.80 -18.67 -8.39
CA GLY A 231 -7.16 -19.95 -8.72
C GLY A 231 -8.12 -21.14 -8.67
N GLU A 232 -9.27 -21.02 -8.02
CA GLU A 232 -10.30 -22.06 -7.98
C GLU A 232 -11.22 -22.08 -9.21
N LEU A 233 -11.33 -20.94 -9.91
CA LEU A 233 -12.10 -20.82 -11.16
C LEU A 233 -11.18 -20.56 -12.36
N GLY A 234 -11.64 -20.92 -13.56
CA GLY A 234 -10.91 -20.62 -14.80
C GLY A 234 -11.02 -19.15 -15.20
N PRO A 235 -10.03 -18.58 -15.90
CA PRO A 235 -10.06 -17.17 -16.29
C PRO A 235 -11.27 -16.78 -17.12
N SER A 236 -11.90 -17.71 -17.84
CA SER A 236 -13.14 -17.48 -18.60
C SER A 236 -14.33 -16.96 -17.78
N PHE A 237 -14.29 -17.05 -16.44
CA PHE A 237 -15.33 -16.54 -15.56
C PHE A 237 -15.16 -15.06 -15.16
N TYR A 238 -14.02 -14.42 -15.47
CA TYR A 238 -13.72 -13.06 -14.98
C TYR A 238 -14.01 -11.98 -16.02
N SER A 239 -14.49 -10.82 -15.57
CA SER A 239 -14.79 -9.71 -16.48
C SER A 239 -13.50 -9.09 -17.03
N VAL A 240 -13.51 -8.70 -18.31
CA VAL A 240 -12.39 -7.95 -18.92
C VAL A 240 -12.10 -6.69 -18.10
N ALA A 241 -13.16 -6.00 -17.67
CA ALA A 241 -13.08 -4.80 -16.85
C ALA A 241 -12.34 -5.05 -15.52
N SER A 242 -12.72 -6.05 -14.72
CA SER A 242 -12.02 -6.34 -13.46
C SER A 242 -10.55 -6.73 -13.67
N VAL A 243 -10.25 -7.49 -14.73
CA VAL A 243 -8.86 -7.85 -15.07
C VAL A 243 -8.05 -6.61 -15.46
N HIS A 244 -8.62 -5.71 -16.28
CA HIS A 244 -8.00 -4.45 -16.65
C HIS A 244 -7.82 -3.52 -15.45
N GLN A 245 -8.86 -3.37 -14.62
CA GLN A 245 -8.86 -2.54 -13.41
C GLN A 245 -7.74 -2.93 -12.43
N ILE A 246 -7.61 -4.24 -12.14
CA ILE A 246 -6.54 -4.78 -11.29
C ILE A 246 -5.17 -4.60 -11.96
N GLY A 247 -5.03 -4.97 -13.23
CA GLY A 247 -3.76 -4.85 -13.95
C GLY A 247 -3.25 -3.42 -14.11
N ILE A 248 -4.15 -2.45 -14.31
CA ILE A 248 -3.84 -1.02 -14.35
C ILE A 248 -3.23 -0.55 -13.02
N LEU A 249 -3.77 -1.01 -11.88
CA LEU A 249 -3.18 -0.71 -10.58
C LEU A 249 -1.84 -1.43 -10.39
N ASP A 250 -1.80 -2.74 -10.62
CA ASP A 250 -0.61 -3.58 -10.44
C ASP A 250 0.60 -3.13 -11.27
N ILE A 251 0.37 -2.63 -12.48
CA ILE A 251 1.39 -1.98 -13.31
C ILE A 251 1.93 -0.74 -12.60
N ARG A 252 1.08 0.22 -12.19
CA ARG A 252 1.50 1.46 -11.54
C ARG A 252 2.33 1.20 -10.27
N ILE A 253 1.88 0.24 -9.46
CA ILE A 253 2.53 -0.08 -8.19
C ILE A 253 3.68 -1.10 -8.32
N LEU A 254 3.98 -1.60 -9.53
CA LEU A 254 4.91 -2.71 -9.79
C LEU A 254 4.73 -3.85 -8.78
N ASN A 255 3.55 -4.48 -8.80
CA ASN A 255 3.22 -5.57 -7.87
C ASN A 255 4.07 -6.81 -8.17
N LEU A 256 4.87 -7.25 -7.19
CA LEU A 256 5.76 -8.39 -7.33
C LEU A 256 5.09 -9.75 -7.08
N ASP A 257 3.81 -9.78 -6.69
CA ASP A 257 3.16 -11.00 -6.19
C ASP A 257 1.64 -11.07 -6.49
N ARG A 258 1.19 -10.57 -7.66
CA ARG A 258 -0.19 -10.78 -8.09
C ARG A 258 -0.37 -12.19 -8.63
N HIS A 259 -0.47 -13.16 -7.75
CA HIS A 259 -0.91 -14.54 -8.06
C HIS A 259 -2.43 -14.68 -7.95
N ALA A 260 -3.00 -15.76 -8.51
CA ALA A 260 -4.45 -16.02 -8.50
C ALA A 260 -5.10 -15.92 -7.10
N GLY A 261 -4.45 -16.48 -6.07
CA GLY A 261 -4.91 -16.39 -4.67
C GLY A 261 -5.00 -14.98 -4.05
N ASN A 262 -4.42 -13.96 -4.70
CA ASN A 262 -4.50 -12.56 -4.27
C ASN A 262 -5.61 -11.78 -5.01
N MET A 263 -6.52 -12.49 -5.70
CA MET A 263 -7.70 -11.94 -6.35
C MET A 263 -8.93 -12.72 -5.90
N LEU A 264 -9.84 -12.06 -5.19
CA LEU A 264 -11.06 -12.65 -4.65
C LEU A 264 -12.18 -12.59 -5.68
N VAL A 265 -12.94 -13.69 -5.82
CA VAL A 265 -14.13 -13.73 -6.69
C VAL A 265 -15.35 -13.24 -5.90
N MET A 266 -15.94 -12.13 -6.35
CA MET A 266 -17.05 -11.49 -5.64
C MET A 266 -18.32 -12.34 -5.63
N LYS A 267 -18.80 -12.65 -4.43
CA LYS A 267 -20.00 -13.46 -4.23
C LYS A 267 -21.24 -12.63 -4.58
N HIS A 268 -21.77 -12.84 -5.78
CA HIS A 268 -23.07 -12.28 -6.16
C HIS A 268 -24.20 -13.13 -5.54
N ASP A 269 -25.12 -12.51 -4.81
CA ASP A 269 -26.20 -13.22 -4.10
C ASP A 269 -27.13 -14.00 -5.05
N ASP A 270 -27.23 -13.58 -6.32
CA ASP A 270 -27.99 -14.28 -7.37
C ASP A 270 -27.40 -15.65 -7.76
N ILE A 271 -26.09 -15.85 -7.59
CA ILE A 271 -25.40 -17.14 -7.83
C ILE A 271 -25.77 -18.18 -6.76
N ILE A 272 -26.17 -17.74 -5.56
CA ILE A 272 -26.46 -18.63 -4.43
C ILE A 272 -27.88 -19.21 -4.53
N ASN A 273 -28.84 -18.39 -4.97
CA ASN A 273 -30.26 -18.75 -4.95
C ASN A 273 -30.68 -19.68 -6.10
N ASN A 274 -29.97 -19.62 -7.22
CA ASN A 274 -30.12 -20.58 -8.31
C ASN A 274 -28.86 -21.44 -8.33
N ASN A 275 -29.00 -22.73 -7.97
CA ASN A 275 -27.90 -23.70 -7.88
C ASN A 275 -27.42 -24.15 -9.27
N SER A 276 -27.13 -23.17 -10.11
CA SER A 276 -26.83 -23.24 -11.53
C SER A 276 -25.81 -22.13 -11.78
N LEU A 277 -24.57 -22.53 -12.02
CA LEU A 277 -23.59 -21.68 -12.68
C LEU A 277 -24.09 -21.51 -14.12
N VAL A 278 -25.07 -20.61 -14.31
CA VAL A 278 -25.73 -20.44 -15.61
C VAL A 278 -24.67 -19.95 -16.59
N ASP A 279 -24.62 -20.62 -17.74
CA ASP A 279 -23.72 -20.35 -18.85
C ASP A 279 -23.73 -18.83 -19.17
N GLY A 280 -22.62 -18.15 -18.87
CA GLY A 280 -22.45 -16.70 -19.11
C GLY A 280 -22.50 -15.76 -17.90
N ILE A 281 -22.62 -16.20 -16.64
CA ILE A 281 -22.40 -15.29 -15.49
C ILE A 281 -20.90 -15.01 -15.34
N ILE A 282 -20.52 -13.76 -15.66
CA ILE A 282 -19.17 -13.22 -15.47
C ILE A 282 -19.09 -12.62 -14.06
N ALA A 283 -18.07 -12.98 -13.29
CA ALA A 283 -17.83 -12.50 -11.94
C ALA A 283 -16.78 -11.37 -11.90
N ASP A 284 -17.00 -10.42 -11.00
CA ASP A 284 -16.04 -9.36 -10.69
C ASP A 284 -14.97 -9.85 -9.70
N LEU A 285 -13.77 -9.28 -9.82
CA LEU A 285 -12.62 -9.57 -8.96
C LEU A 285 -12.33 -8.42 -8.01
N VAL A 286 -11.85 -8.75 -6.80
CA VAL A 286 -11.31 -7.78 -5.83
C VAL A 286 -9.85 -8.14 -5.50
N PRO A 287 -8.89 -7.24 -5.73
CA PRO A 287 -7.49 -7.46 -5.39
C PRO A 287 -7.27 -7.28 -3.89
N ILE A 288 -6.49 -8.18 -3.31
CA ILE A 288 -6.00 -8.10 -1.92
C ILE A 288 -4.48 -8.28 -1.88
N ASP A 289 -3.89 -8.22 -0.70
CA ASP A 289 -2.48 -8.55 -0.43
C ASP A 289 -1.47 -7.78 -1.30
N HIS A 290 -1.44 -6.46 -1.13
CA HIS A 290 -0.50 -5.56 -1.81
C HIS A 290 0.82 -5.39 -1.04
N GLY A 291 1.12 -6.31 -0.11
CA GLY A 291 2.31 -6.23 0.73
C GLY A 291 3.63 -6.21 -0.05
N PHE A 292 3.63 -6.76 -1.27
CA PHE A 292 4.80 -6.83 -2.15
C PHE A 292 4.74 -5.90 -3.38
N CYS A 293 4.18 -4.69 -3.24
CA CYS A 293 4.25 -3.64 -4.26
C CYS A 293 5.26 -2.51 -3.91
N LEU A 294 5.51 -1.64 -4.89
CA LEU A 294 6.35 -0.43 -4.83
C LEU A 294 7.82 -0.70 -4.43
N PRO A 295 8.51 -1.69 -5.04
CA PRO A 295 9.87 -2.08 -4.64
C PRO A 295 10.88 -0.92 -4.64
N GLU A 296 11.99 -1.09 -3.93
CA GLU A 296 13.08 -0.09 -3.87
C GLU A 296 13.84 0.11 -5.18
N TRP A 297 13.74 -0.86 -6.10
CA TRP A 297 14.35 -0.87 -7.43
C TRP A 297 13.44 -1.61 -8.40
N LEU A 298 13.69 -1.51 -9.71
CA LEU A 298 12.99 -2.33 -10.69
C LEU A 298 13.38 -3.80 -10.49
N ASP A 299 12.39 -4.62 -10.14
CA ASP A 299 12.50 -6.04 -9.84
C ASP A 299 11.42 -6.78 -10.63
N ASP A 300 11.56 -8.10 -10.84
CA ASP A 300 10.66 -8.85 -11.74
C ASP A 300 9.25 -8.99 -11.15
N PRO A 301 8.20 -8.40 -11.78
CA PRO A 301 6.85 -8.52 -11.27
C PRO A 301 6.23 -9.87 -11.62
N TYR A 302 5.36 -10.38 -10.74
CA TYR A 302 4.52 -11.54 -11.06
C TYR A 302 3.07 -11.10 -11.27
N PHE A 303 2.57 -11.30 -12.49
CA PHE A 303 1.23 -10.91 -12.92
C PHE A 303 0.49 -12.12 -13.48
N GLU A 304 -0.33 -12.80 -12.66
CA GLU A 304 -1.18 -13.93 -13.09
C GLU A 304 -2.08 -13.55 -14.28
N TRP A 305 -2.67 -12.35 -14.23
CA TRP A 305 -3.55 -11.84 -15.29
C TRP A 305 -2.86 -11.69 -16.65
N LEU A 306 -1.53 -11.65 -16.71
CA LEU A 306 -0.76 -11.57 -17.96
C LEU A 306 -0.97 -12.80 -18.85
N HIS A 307 -1.36 -13.92 -18.25
CA HIS A 307 -1.62 -15.19 -18.93
C HIS A 307 -3.11 -15.37 -19.30
N TRP A 308 -3.98 -14.42 -18.93
CA TRP A 308 -5.42 -14.52 -19.16
C TRP A 308 -5.82 -13.86 -20.50
N PRO A 309 -6.74 -14.45 -21.28
CA PRO A 309 -7.16 -13.88 -22.57
C PRO A 309 -7.66 -12.44 -22.48
N GLN A 310 -8.30 -12.07 -21.36
CA GLN A 310 -8.78 -10.73 -21.06
C GLN A 310 -7.68 -9.67 -21.24
N ALA A 311 -6.46 -9.91 -20.74
CA ALA A 311 -5.38 -8.93 -20.81
C ALA A 311 -4.92 -8.63 -22.25
N SER A 312 -5.22 -9.51 -23.22
CA SER A 312 -4.97 -9.27 -24.65
C SER A 312 -6.09 -8.46 -25.34
N THR A 313 -7.11 -8.04 -24.60
CA THR A 313 -8.19 -7.19 -25.10
C THR A 313 -7.74 -5.72 -25.07
N PRO A 314 -8.09 -4.89 -26.08
CA PRO A 314 -7.85 -3.45 -25.99
C PRO A 314 -8.57 -2.83 -24.78
N PHE A 315 -7.96 -1.82 -24.17
CA PHE A 315 -8.63 -1.00 -23.16
C PHE A 315 -9.88 -0.32 -23.74
N SER A 316 -10.94 -0.26 -22.94
CA SER A 316 -12.17 0.48 -23.21
C SER A 316 -11.96 1.99 -23.11
N ASP A 317 -12.85 2.79 -23.71
CA ASP A 317 -12.80 4.26 -23.63
C ASP A 317 -12.80 4.78 -22.18
N SER A 318 -13.51 4.11 -21.27
CA SER A 318 -13.52 4.41 -19.83
C SER A 318 -12.20 4.12 -19.13
N GLU A 319 -11.52 3.03 -19.49
CA GLU A 319 -10.21 2.68 -18.94
C GLU A 319 -9.13 3.63 -19.49
N LEU A 320 -9.19 3.99 -20.78
CA LEU A 320 -8.32 4.98 -21.39
C LEU A 320 -8.51 6.38 -20.79
N ASP A 321 -9.76 6.80 -20.56
CA ASP A 321 -10.08 8.05 -19.87
C ASP A 321 -9.53 8.06 -18.43
N TYR A 322 -9.70 6.97 -17.68
CA TYR A 322 -9.12 6.80 -16.34
C TYR A 322 -7.58 6.90 -16.37
N ILE A 323 -6.91 6.10 -17.21
CA ILE A 323 -5.44 6.10 -17.36
C ILE A 323 -4.94 7.51 -17.73
N SER A 324 -5.63 8.20 -18.66
CA SER A 324 -5.23 9.54 -19.11
C SER A 324 -5.21 10.58 -17.98
N LYS A 325 -6.05 10.39 -16.94
CA LYS A 325 -6.21 11.31 -15.80
C LYS A 325 -5.28 11.06 -14.62
N LEU A 326 -4.59 9.91 -14.57
CA LEU A 326 -3.61 9.61 -13.52
C LEU A 326 -2.47 10.66 -13.53
N ASP A 327 -2.04 11.15 -12.37
CA ASP A 327 -0.93 12.10 -12.26
C ASP A 327 0.18 11.49 -11.37
N PRO A 328 1.29 11.01 -11.96
CA PRO A 328 2.34 10.35 -11.19
C PRO A 328 3.01 11.26 -10.14
N PHE A 329 3.02 12.58 -10.35
CA PHE A 329 3.66 13.53 -9.44
C PHE A 329 2.73 13.89 -8.28
N GLN A 330 1.42 14.01 -8.55
CA GLN A 330 0.40 14.14 -7.50
C GLN A 330 0.34 12.87 -6.65
N ASP A 331 0.38 11.69 -7.26
CA ASP A 331 0.40 10.40 -6.57
C ASP A 331 1.65 10.26 -5.69
N ALA A 332 2.81 10.64 -6.22
CA ALA A 332 4.07 10.71 -5.48
C ALA A 332 4.01 11.70 -4.31
N HIS A 333 3.31 12.84 -4.46
CA HIS A 333 3.10 13.78 -3.36
C HIS A 333 2.17 13.21 -2.27
N VAL A 334 1.11 12.50 -2.65
CA VAL A 334 0.24 11.77 -1.70
C VAL A 334 1.05 10.74 -0.91
N LEU A 335 1.86 9.91 -1.57
CA LEU A 335 2.68 8.91 -0.88
C LEU A 335 3.70 9.54 0.08
N ARG A 336 4.43 10.59 -0.34
CA ARG A 336 5.39 11.29 0.54
C ARG A 336 4.72 11.94 1.76
N THR A 337 3.44 12.30 1.65
CA THR A 337 2.68 12.96 2.72
C THR A 337 2.04 11.95 3.69
N GLU A 338 1.31 10.98 3.15
CA GLU A 338 0.58 9.98 3.95
C GLU A 338 1.49 8.85 4.46
N ILE A 339 2.59 8.57 3.76
CA ILE A 339 3.50 7.46 4.05
C ILE A 339 4.97 7.94 3.99
N PRO A 340 5.41 8.84 4.89
CA PRO A 340 6.79 9.38 4.90
C PRO A 340 7.87 8.32 5.19
N LEU A 341 7.48 7.11 5.59
CA LEU A 341 8.36 5.96 5.76
C LEU A 341 8.64 5.21 4.44
N LEU A 342 7.80 5.41 3.41
CA LEU A 342 8.05 4.89 2.07
C LEU A 342 9.13 5.74 1.41
N ARG A 343 10.08 5.08 0.75
CA ARG A 343 11.31 5.73 0.33
C ARG A 343 11.20 6.31 -1.07
N GLU A 344 12.00 7.33 -1.33
CA GLU A 344 12.02 8.04 -2.60
C GLU A 344 12.28 7.11 -3.80
N SER A 345 13.06 6.04 -3.63
CA SER A 345 13.28 5.05 -4.69
C SER A 345 11.98 4.34 -5.11
N SER A 346 11.19 3.88 -4.14
CA SER A 346 9.85 3.31 -4.36
C SER A 346 8.86 4.31 -4.95
N VAL A 347 8.93 5.58 -4.54
CA VAL A 347 8.11 6.66 -5.12
C VAL A 347 8.50 6.93 -6.58
N ARG A 348 9.78 6.84 -6.93
CA ARG A 348 10.25 6.96 -8.32
C ARG A 348 9.84 5.76 -9.18
N VAL A 349 9.84 4.54 -8.64
CA VAL A 349 9.27 3.36 -9.34
C VAL A 349 7.81 3.62 -9.75
N LEU A 350 6.96 4.12 -8.84
CA LEU A 350 5.58 4.50 -9.16
C LEU A 350 5.50 5.50 -10.33
N ILE A 351 6.35 6.53 -10.32
CA ILE A 351 6.37 7.56 -11.37
C ILE A 351 6.71 6.93 -12.72
N VAL A 352 7.78 6.13 -12.82
CA VAL A 352 8.20 5.47 -14.06
C VAL A 352 7.12 4.50 -14.56
N CYS A 353 6.58 3.65 -13.68
CA CYS A 353 5.52 2.70 -14.02
C CYS A 353 4.23 3.39 -14.52
N THR A 354 3.82 4.48 -13.87
CA THR A 354 2.63 5.25 -14.28
C THR A 354 2.86 5.99 -15.60
N ILE A 355 4.07 6.51 -15.85
CA ILE A 355 4.45 7.10 -17.14
C ILE A 355 4.40 6.05 -18.26
N LEU A 356 5.01 4.88 -18.03
CA LEU A 356 4.99 3.74 -18.96
C LEU A 356 3.55 3.36 -19.32
N LEU A 357 2.69 3.14 -18.31
CA LEU A 357 1.28 2.82 -18.51
C LEU A 357 0.56 3.86 -19.37
N LYS A 358 0.69 5.14 -19.02
CA LYS A 358 0.00 6.24 -19.71
C LYS A 358 0.41 6.34 -21.17
N GLN A 359 1.70 6.28 -21.46
CA GLN A 359 2.17 6.40 -22.84
C GLN A 359 1.89 5.13 -23.65
N ALA A 360 2.02 3.94 -23.07
CA ALA A 360 1.71 2.69 -23.75
C ALA A 360 0.22 2.57 -24.11
N ALA A 361 -0.67 2.92 -23.17
CA ALA A 361 -2.12 2.95 -23.42
C ALA A 361 -2.48 3.99 -24.50
N ALA A 362 -1.89 5.19 -24.46
CA ALA A 362 -2.05 6.20 -25.52
C ALA A 362 -1.49 5.75 -26.88
N ALA A 363 -0.45 4.89 -26.88
CA ALA A 363 0.08 4.26 -28.08
C ALA A 363 -0.78 3.06 -28.57
N GLY A 364 -1.82 2.66 -27.84
CA GLY A 364 -2.74 1.57 -28.20
C GLY A 364 -2.24 0.16 -27.86
N LEU A 365 -1.30 0.03 -26.92
CA LEU A 365 -0.90 -1.27 -26.36
C LEU A 365 -1.99 -1.79 -25.41
N CYS A 366 -2.23 -3.10 -25.41
CA CYS A 366 -3.13 -3.74 -24.44
C CYS A 366 -2.42 -4.03 -23.11
N LEU A 367 -3.18 -4.42 -22.08
CA LEU A 367 -2.64 -4.76 -20.77
C LEU A 367 -1.53 -5.83 -20.85
N ALA A 368 -1.71 -6.85 -21.70
CA ALA A 368 -0.74 -7.92 -21.88
C ALA A 368 0.54 -7.47 -22.60
N ASP A 369 0.49 -6.47 -23.49
CA ASP A 369 1.69 -5.90 -24.10
C ASP A 369 2.54 -5.17 -23.04
N ILE A 370 1.88 -4.38 -22.18
CA ILE A 370 2.55 -3.61 -21.12
C ILE A 370 3.15 -4.55 -20.08
N GLY A 371 2.39 -5.56 -19.61
CA GLY A 371 2.91 -6.58 -18.70
C GLY A 371 4.13 -7.31 -19.27
N GLN A 372 4.13 -7.70 -20.55
CA GLN A 372 5.27 -8.33 -21.23
C GLN A 372 6.51 -7.44 -21.37
N MET A 373 6.35 -6.11 -21.34
CA MET A 373 7.48 -5.17 -21.30
C MET A 373 8.10 -5.10 -19.90
N MET A 374 7.31 -5.34 -18.85
CA MET A 374 7.74 -5.23 -17.44
C MET A 374 8.31 -6.53 -16.87
N THR A 375 7.79 -7.69 -17.28
CA THR A 375 8.28 -9.01 -16.85
C THR A 375 9.56 -9.42 -17.57
N ARG A 376 10.49 -10.03 -16.86
CA ARG A 376 11.71 -10.66 -17.39
C ARG A 376 11.39 -11.88 -18.26
N LYS A 377 12.37 -12.29 -19.06
CA LYS A 377 12.23 -13.42 -20.00
C LYS A 377 13.27 -14.48 -19.71
N PHE A 378 12.80 -15.70 -19.46
CA PHE A 378 13.68 -16.87 -19.34
C PHE A 378 14.02 -17.41 -20.74
N SER A 379 15.32 -17.60 -21.01
CA SER A 379 15.81 -18.13 -22.28
C SER A 379 17.09 -18.93 -22.06
N GLY A 380 17.07 -20.22 -22.43
CA GLY A 380 18.23 -21.10 -22.27
C GLY A 380 18.68 -21.35 -20.82
N GLY A 381 17.79 -21.15 -19.85
CA GLY A 381 18.12 -21.23 -18.42
C GLY A 381 18.72 -19.94 -17.84
N ILE A 382 18.82 -18.87 -18.64
CA ILE A 382 19.24 -17.55 -18.21
C ILE A 382 18.00 -16.65 -18.11
N GLU A 383 17.90 -15.90 -17.03
CA GLU A 383 16.92 -14.83 -16.83
C GLU A 383 17.46 -13.54 -17.48
N LEU A 384 16.71 -12.98 -18.42
CA LEU A 384 17.07 -11.76 -19.12
C LEU A 384 16.28 -10.56 -18.57
N PRO A 385 16.91 -9.38 -18.37
CA PRO A 385 16.21 -8.17 -17.94
C PRO A 385 15.01 -7.83 -18.82
N SER A 386 13.97 -7.27 -18.22
CA SER A 386 12.76 -6.88 -18.93
C SER A 386 13.01 -5.71 -19.89
N GLU A 387 12.05 -5.42 -20.77
CA GLU A 387 12.18 -4.30 -21.70
C GLU A 387 12.21 -2.96 -20.94
N MET A 388 11.39 -2.86 -19.88
CA MET A 388 11.39 -1.74 -18.95
C MET A 388 12.72 -1.57 -18.21
N GLU A 389 13.33 -2.67 -17.75
CA GLU A 389 14.65 -2.63 -17.11
C GLU A 389 15.71 -2.13 -18.11
N ASN A 390 15.79 -2.73 -19.30
CA ASN A 390 16.75 -2.30 -20.33
C ASN A 390 16.57 -0.82 -20.73
N LEU A 391 15.34 -0.33 -20.83
CA LEU A 391 15.06 1.09 -21.08
C LEU A 391 15.62 1.96 -19.96
N CYS A 392 15.29 1.66 -18.70
CA CYS A 392 15.75 2.46 -17.55
C CYS A 392 17.28 2.42 -17.39
N PHE A 393 17.92 1.28 -17.68
CA PHE A 393 19.38 1.16 -17.73
C PHE A 393 19.99 2.09 -18.80
N ASN A 394 19.45 2.05 -20.03
CA ASN A 394 19.95 2.87 -21.14
C ASN A 394 19.76 4.38 -20.88
N VAL A 395 18.63 4.78 -20.28
CA VAL A 395 18.43 6.17 -19.81
C VAL A 395 19.51 6.53 -18.79
N LYS A 396 19.68 5.73 -17.73
CA LYS A 396 20.61 6.00 -16.64
C LYS A 396 22.07 6.08 -17.12
N ALA A 397 22.46 5.22 -18.06
CA ALA A 397 23.78 5.23 -18.71
C ALA A 397 24.00 6.46 -19.63
N SER A 398 22.93 7.14 -20.06
CA SER A 398 23.00 8.34 -20.91
C SER A 398 23.10 9.65 -20.11
N ILE A 399 22.88 9.62 -18.80
CA ILE A 399 22.95 10.79 -17.92
C ILE A 399 24.43 11.10 -17.57
N PRO A 400 24.92 12.33 -17.79
CA PRO A 400 26.27 12.70 -17.39
C PRO A 400 26.39 12.73 -15.85
N CYS A 401 27.01 11.70 -15.28
CA CYS A 401 27.24 11.60 -13.84
C CYS A 401 28.09 12.77 -13.33
N VAL A 402 27.53 13.60 -12.45
CA VAL A 402 28.27 14.65 -11.74
C VAL A 402 28.99 14.00 -10.56
N SER A 403 30.14 13.39 -10.86
CA SER A 403 30.79 12.40 -10.01
C SER A 403 30.98 12.81 -8.54
N ASN A 404 30.58 11.92 -7.63
CA ASN A 404 31.37 11.63 -6.44
C ASN A 404 32.06 10.28 -6.66
N ILE A 405 33.38 10.30 -6.79
CA ILE A 405 34.19 9.07 -6.83
C ILE A 405 34.19 8.50 -5.41
N ASN A 406 33.40 7.45 -5.20
CA ASN A 406 33.70 6.41 -4.22
C ASN A 406 33.40 5.07 -4.90
N ASN A 407 34.45 4.27 -5.11
CA ASN A 407 34.32 2.94 -5.67
C ASN A 407 33.71 2.02 -4.62
N GLU A 408 32.44 1.69 -4.75
CA GLU A 408 31.96 0.38 -4.37
C GLU A 408 31.34 -0.25 -5.63
N GLU A 409 32.11 -1.14 -6.27
CA GLU A 409 31.57 -2.13 -7.19
C GLU A 409 30.73 -3.12 -6.35
N GLU A 410 29.55 -2.68 -5.87
CA GLU A 410 28.59 -3.53 -5.16
C GLU A 410 27.96 -4.55 -6.12
N ASN A 411 28.74 -5.55 -6.48
CA ASN A 411 28.28 -6.90 -6.81
C ASN A 411 27.14 -6.96 -7.85
N ASP A 412 27.38 -6.33 -9.01
CA ASP A 412 26.46 -6.12 -10.14
C ASP A 412 26.16 -7.42 -10.93
N GLN A 413 25.80 -8.50 -10.22
CA GLN A 413 25.44 -9.81 -10.78
C GLN A 413 24.10 -10.36 -10.28
N GLN A 414 23.35 -9.62 -9.43
CA GLN A 414 22.01 -10.07 -9.01
C GLN A 414 21.05 -8.95 -8.48
N GLY A 415 21.38 -7.67 -8.66
CA GLY A 415 20.60 -6.53 -8.15
C GLY A 415 19.83 -5.82 -9.27
N GLY A 416 18.58 -5.42 -9.00
CA GLY A 416 17.75 -4.70 -9.97
C GLY A 416 18.06 -3.20 -10.03
N ILE A 417 17.43 -2.49 -10.98
CA ILE A 417 17.80 -1.11 -11.31
C ILE A 417 17.24 -0.12 -10.28
N SER A 418 18.12 0.41 -9.43
CA SER A 418 17.78 1.50 -8.51
C SER A 418 17.52 2.81 -9.25
N LEU A 419 16.44 3.49 -8.86
CA LEU A 419 16.09 4.84 -9.32
C LEU A 419 16.28 5.91 -8.22
N GLY A 420 16.63 5.50 -6.99
CA GLY A 420 16.68 6.39 -5.82
C GLY A 420 17.98 7.14 -5.60
N ASP A 421 19.03 6.77 -6.32
CA ASP A 421 20.40 7.28 -6.19
C ASP A 421 20.65 8.59 -6.96
N MET A 422 19.84 8.87 -7.99
CA MET A 422 19.91 10.12 -8.76
C MET A 422 19.51 11.34 -7.92
N ASN A 423 20.28 12.44 -8.04
CA ASN A 423 19.87 13.73 -7.49
C ASN A 423 18.68 14.33 -8.27
N GLN A 424 18.14 15.47 -7.82
CA GLN A 424 16.93 16.05 -8.43
C GLN A 424 17.12 16.42 -9.92
N GLY A 425 18.26 16.97 -10.32
CA GLY A 425 18.52 17.33 -11.71
C GLY A 425 18.81 16.13 -12.61
N GLU A 426 19.48 15.10 -12.06
CA GLU A 426 19.65 13.81 -12.74
C GLU A 426 18.30 13.10 -12.94
N TRP A 427 17.40 13.20 -11.96
CA TRP A 427 16.06 12.62 -12.03
C TRP A 427 15.14 13.34 -13.02
N GLU A 428 15.21 14.66 -13.12
CA GLU A 428 14.51 15.43 -14.16
C GLU A 428 14.99 15.03 -15.56
N LEU A 429 16.32 14.98 -15.77
CA LEU A 429 16.90 14.53 -17.05
C LEU A 429 16.61 13.06 -17.37
N PHE A 430 16.54 12.19 -16.35
CA PHE A 430 16.11 10.79 -16.51
C PHE A 430 14.70 10.73 -17.12
N LEU A 431 13.75 11.50 -16.59
CA LEU A 431 12.38 11.48 -17.07
C LEU A 431 12.24 12.00 -18.50
N ASP A 432 12.96 13.06 -18.85
CA ASP A 432 12.99 13.60 -20.22
C ASP A 432 13.47 12.56 -21.24
N ILE A 433 14.63 11.92 -20.98
CA ILE A 433 15.20 10.90 -21.87
C ILE A 433 14.33 9.62 -21.88
N PHE A 434 13.74 9.23 -20.74
CA PHE A 434 12.85 8.08 -20.64
C PHE A 434 11.59 8.26 -21.51
N HIS A 435 11.00 9.46 -21.54
CA HIS A 435 9.88 9.77 -22.41
C HIS A 435 10.22 9.62 -23.91
N GLU A 436 11.44 10.00 -24.34
CA GLU A 436 11.87 9.83 -25.73
C GLU A 436 12.08 8.35 -26.11
N LEU A 437 12.76 7.57 -25.25
CA LEU A 437 13.04 6.16 -25.52
C LEU A 437 11.79 5.28 -25.48
N LEU A 438 10.80 5.59 -24.64
CA LEU A 438 9.50 4.89 -24.63
C LEU A 438 8.80 4.99 -25.98
N HIS A 439 8.75 6.19 -26.59
CA HIS A 439 8.12 6.37 -27.90
C HIS A 439 8.78 5.52 -28.98
N ALA A 440 10.11 5.38 -28.96
CA ALA A 440 10.83 4.51 -29.89
C ALA A 440 10.48 3.02 -29.69
N ALA A 441 10.43 2.55 -28.43
CA ALA A 441 10.10 1.17 -28.09
C ALA A 441 8.68 0.77 -28.53
N PHE A 442 7.69 1.65 -28.34
CA PHE A 442 6.30 1.36 -28.74
C PHE A 442 6.14 1.20 -30.25
N GLU A 443 6.84 1.99 -31.07
CA GLU A 443 6.80 1.83 -32.52
C GLU A 443 7.46 0.52 -32.99
N GLU A 444 8.54 0.09 -32.33
CA GLU A 444 9.15 -1.22 -32.60
C GLU A 444 8.19 -2.37 -32.24
N ASN A 445 7.50 -2.29 -31.09
CA ASN A 445 6.53 -3.29 -30.66
C ASN A 445 5.28 -3.34 -31.55
N LYS A 446 4.76 -2.20 -32.03
CA LYS A 446 3.72 -2.18 -33.08
C LYS A 446 4.16 -2.91 -34.34
N CYS A 447 5.42 -2.74 -34.77
CA CYS A 447 5.98 -3.45 -35.92
C CYS A 447 6.06 -4.97 -35.67
N LYS A 448 6.55 -5.39 -34.49
CA LYS A 448 6.62 -6.81 -34.08
C LYS A 448 5.23 -7.45 -34.04
N SER A 449 4.22 -6.79 -33.46
CA SER A 449 2.86 -7.33 -33.34
C SER A 449 2.14 -7.42 -34.69
N ARG A 450 2.30 -6.43 -35.59
CA ARG A 450 1.85 -6.54 -36.98
C ARG A 450 2.50 -7.72 -37.71
N ALA A 451 3.80 -7.93 -37.54
CA ALA A 451 4.51 -9.05 -38.16
C ALA A 451 4.06 -10.42 -37.62
N LYS A 452 3.78 -10.54 -36.31
CA LYS A 452 3.21 -11.75 -35.70
C LYS A 452 1.81 -12.06 -36.25
N ASN A 453 0.94 -11.05 -36.38
CA ASN A 453 -0.42 -11.24 -36.88
C ASN A 453 -0.44 -11.65 -38.36
N ASN A 454 0.41 -11.06 -39.20
CA ASN A 454 0.55 -11.48 -40.60
C ASN A 454 0.98 -12.95 -40.72
N LYS A 455 1.96 -13.41 -39.92
CA LYS A 455 2.38 -14.82 -39.90
C LYS A 455 1.29 -15.78 -39.38
N LYS A 456 0.43 -15.35 -38.45
CA LYS A 456 -0.73 -16.15 -38.02
C LYS A 456 -1.76 -16.32 -39.15
N LEU A 457 -2.02 -15.26 -39.92
CA LEU A 457 -2.94 -15.27 -41.06
C LEU A 457 -2.42 -16.18 -42.20
N GLU A 458 -1.12 -16.14 -42.49
CA GLU A 458 -0.48 -17.05 -43.45
C GLU A 458 -0.61 -18.52 -43.05
N HIS A 459 -0.54 -18.85 -41.74
CA HIS A 459 -0.67 -20.22 -41.25
C HIS A 459 -2.11 -20.77 -41.17
N HIS A 460 -3.14 -19.91 -41.27
CA HIS A 460 -4.55 -20.33 -41.29
C HIS A 460 -5.16 -20.26 -42.70
N GLY A 461 -4.35 -19.99 -43.72
CA GLY A 461 -4.76 -19.84 -45.13
C GLY A 461 -4.38 -21.00 -46.06
N CYS A 462 -4.01 -22.17 -45.51
CA CYS A 462 -3.64 -23.39 -46.25
C CYS A 462 -4.50 -24.59 -45.81
#